data_AF-A0A953X7R1-F1
#
_entry.id   AF-A0A953X7R1-F1
#
_cell.length_a   1.000
_cell.length_b   1.000
_cell.length_c   1.000
_cell.angle_alpha   90.00
_cell.angle_beta   90.00
_cell.angle_gamma   90.00
#
_symmetry.space_group_name_H-M   'P 1'
#
loop_
_entity.id
_entity.type
_entity.pdbx_description
1 polymer ?
#
loop_
_entity_poly.entity_id
_entity_poly.type
_entity_poly.pdbx_seq_one_letter_code
_entity_poly.pdbx_strand_id
1 'polypeptide(L)'
;MRAPDMLIASVRLDDLRLLVDEMDGTFLAAGQNDSGAPFVFARLPDGLTLGIYTVCTDASATDCRGVEFMAAFGSDMSEEDVTAIDRTFSAVSVYKSDPETVNVSRYVILDHGITWANLKENAAVFEALCARVADRLSIGPSVPPPSP
;
A
#
# COMPACT_ATOMS: atom_id res chain seq x y z
N MET A 1 17.74 -4.61 12.23
CA MET A 1 17.91 -4.25 10.81
C MET A 1 18.28 -5.51 10.03
N ARG A 2 17.52 -5.81 8.97
CA ARG A 2 17.83 -6.92 8.04
C ARG A 2 18.88 -6.47 7.02
N ALA A 3 19.71 -7.39 6.53
CA ALA A 3 20.68 -7.06 5.49
C ALA A 3 19.95 -6.67 4.18
N PRO A 4 20.38 -5.63 3.45
CA PRO A 4 19.68 -5.15 2.25
C PRO A 4 19.47 -6.22 1.17
N ASP A 5 20.44 -7.11 0.98
CA ASP A 5 20.48 -8.20 0.01
C ASP A 5 19.84 -9.50 0.49
N MET A 6 19.37 -9.54 1.74
CA MET A 6 18.65 -10.69 2.28
C MET A 6 17.37 -10.95 1.48
N LEU A 7 17.24 -12.16 0.93
CA LEU A 7 16.02 -12.59 0.26
C LEU A 7 14.91 -12.91 1.27
N ILE A 8 13.72 -12.42 0.97
CA ILE A 8 12.49 -12.62 1.74
C ILE A 8 11.44 -13.17 0.79
N ALA A 9 10.98 -14.39 1.06
CA ALA A 9 9.93 -15.07 0.30
C ALA A 9 8.62 -15.23 1.10
N SER A 10 8.65 -14.94 2.40
CA SER A 10 7.49 -14.97 3.29
C SER A 10 7.68 -13.93 4.39
N VAL A 11 6.60 -13.23 4.75
CA VAL A 11 6.60 -12.12 5.72
C VAL A 11 5.81 -12.49 6.96
N ARG A 12 6.34 -12.17 8.13
CA ARG A 12 5.67 -12.33 9.43
C ARG A 12 5.35 -10.99 10.07
N LEU A 13 4.61 -11.01 11.17
CA LEU A 13 4.29 -9.78 11.91
C LEU A 13 5.54 -8.98 12.32
N ASP A 14 6.61 -9.65 12.76
CA ASP A 14 7.85 -8.97 13.14
C ASP A 14 8.54 -8.31 11.95
N ASP A 15 8.37 -8.87 10.74
CA ASP A 15 8.88 -8.27 9.50
C ASP A 15 8.10 -7.02 9.14
N LEU A 16 6.77 -7.05 9.30
CA LEU A 16 5.94 -5.86 9.10
C LEU A 16 6.31 -4.74 10.08
N ARG A 17 6.53 -5.08 11.35
CA ARG A 17 6.96 -4.10 12.36
C ARG A 17 8.32 -3.51 12.05
N LEU A 18 9.28 -4.36 11.65
CA LEU A 18 10.59 -3.90 11.23
C LEU A 18 10.52 -3.02 9.98
N LEU A 19 9.66 -3.35 9.02
CA LEU A 19 9.45 -2.54 7.83
C LEU A 19 8.93 -1.15 8.19
N VAL A 20 7.95 -1.06 9.10
CA VAL A 20 7.42 0.23 9.59
C VAL A 20 8.51 1.07 10.25
N ASP A 21 9.31 0.47 11.14
CA ASP A 21 10.44 1.14 11.79
C ASP A 21 11.46 1.65 10.76
N GLU A 22 11.80 0.83 9.77
CA GLU A 22 12.76 1.17 8.72
C GLU A 22 12.22 2.15 7.65
N MET A 23 10.93 2.48 7.70
CA MET A 23 10.29 3.58 6.95
C MET A 23 10.17 4.86 7.80
N ASP A 24 10.80 4.90 8.99
CA ASP A 24 10.63 5.97 9.99
C ASP A 24 9.15 6.16 10.41
N GLY A 25 8.34 5.11 10.24
CA GLY A 25 6.92 5.11 10.55
C GLY A 25 6.62 4.87 12.02
N THR A 26 5.53 5.47 12.50
CA THR A 26 4.95 5.18 13.81
C THR A 26 4.00 4.00 13.72
N PHE A 27 4.31 2.90 14.41
CA PHE A 27 3.40 1.78 14.57
C PHE A 27 2.12 2.20 15.32
N LEU A 28 0.96 1.87 14.77
CA LEU A 28 -0.34 2.20 15.37
C LEU A 28 -1.03 0.97 15.97
N ALA A 29 -1.11 -0.12 15.19
CA ALA A 29 -1.80 -1.34 15.59
C ALA A 29 -1.29 -2.55 14.79
N ALA A 30 -1.59 -3.74 15.29
CA ALA A 30 -1.39 -5.01 14.59
C ALA A 30 -2.54 -5.96 14.87
N GLY A 31 -2.75 -6.90 13.97
CA GLY A 31 -3.73 -7.96 14.15
C GLY A 31 -3.51 -9.12 13.19
N GLN A 32 -4.48 -10.01 13.16
CA GLN A 32 -4.59 -11.09 12.19
C GLN A 32 -5.98 -11.04 11.58
N ASN A 33 -6.10 -11.32 10.28
CA ASN A 33 -7.40 -11.50 9.65
C ASN A 33 -8.02 -12.87 10.01
N ASP A 34 -9.21 -13.16 9.48
CA ASP A 34 -9.92 -14.43 9.74
C ASP A 34 -9.14 -15.68 9.31
N SER A 35 -8.16 -15.53 8.41
CA SER A 35 -7.27 -16.60 7.97
C SER A 35 -5.96 -16.67 8.78
N GLY A 36 -5.80 -15.86 9.82
CA GLY A 36 -4.59 -15.78 10.63
C GLY A 36 -3.45 -14.95 10.03
N ALA A 37 -3.65 -14.36 8.84
CA ALA A 37 -2.62 -13.58 8.15
C ALA A 37 -2.36 -12.27 8.91
N PRO A 38 -1.11 -11.98 9.29
CA PRO A 38 -0.81 -10.77 10.04
C PRO A 38 -0.96 -9.50 9.20
N PHE A 39 -1.31 -8.42 9.87
CA PHE A 39 -1.28 -7.07 9.31
C PHE A 39 -0.84 -6.06 10.37
N VAL A 40 -0.38 -4.89 9.91
CA VAL A 40 -0.08 -3.74 10.77
C VAL A 40 -0.71 -2.48 10.20
N PHE A 41 -1.01 -1.51 11.07
CA PHE A 41 -1.29 -0.14 10.69
C PHE A 41 -0.15 0.76 11.17
N ALA A 42 0.22 1.73 10.34
CA ALA A 42 1.29 2.67 10.60
C ALA A 42 0.91 4.08 10.16
N ARG A 43 1.55 5.08 10.77
CA ARG A 43 1.57 6.46 10.31
C ARG A 43 2.98 6.84 9.88
N LEU A 44 3.15 7.30 8.65
CA LEU A 44 4.44 7.74 8.12
C LEU A 44 4.74 9.19 8.50
N PRO A 45 6.01 9.65 8.35
CA PRO A 45 6.42 11.01 8.72
C PRO A 45 5.64 12.13 8.01
N ASP A 46 5.18 11.89 6.78
CA ASP A 46 4.35 12.82 6.01
C ASP A 46 2.89 12.91 6.51
N GLY A 47 2.52 12.06 7.47
CA GLY A 47 1.18 11.97 8.05
C GLY A 47 0.29 10.88 7.41
N LEU A 48 0.73 10.24 6.33
CA LEU A 48 0.00 9.15 5.67
C LEU A 48 -0.24 8.01 6.66
N THR A 49 -1.50 7.60 6.81
CA THR A 49 -1.83 6.39 7.55
C THR A 49 -2.08 5.26 6.56
N LEU A 50 -1.37 4.14 6.73
CA LEU A 50 -1.51 2.97 5.87
C LEU A 50 -1.70 1.68 6.68
N GLY A 51 -2.38 0.72 6.06
CA GLY A 51 -2.33 -0.69 6.43
C GLY A 51 -1.31 -1.43 5.58
N ILE A 52 -0.60 -2.38 6.20
CA ILE A 52 0.28 -3.32 5.52
C ILE A 52 -0.22 -4.72 5.86
N TYR A 53 -0.77 -5.39 4.86
CA TYR A 53 -1.43 -6.69 4.98
C TYR A 53 -0.55 -7.76 4.37
N THR A 54 -0.45 -8.92 5.02
CA THR A 54 0.14 -10.10 4.38
C THR A 54 -0.92 -10.91 3.65
N VAL A 55 -0.50 -11.60 2.60
CA VAL A 55 -1.32 -12.59 1.90
C VAL A 55 -0.63 -13.93 1.93
N CYS A 56 -1.32 -14.93 2.48
CA CYS A 56 -0.78 -16.25 2.75
C CYS A 56 -1.40 -17.31 1.84
N THR A 57 -0.56 -18.24 1.40
CA THR A 57 -0.93 -19.32 0.49
C THR A 57 -1.35 -20.59 1.22
N ASP A 58 -1.22 -20.63 2.55
CA ASP A 58 -1.57 -21.74 3.42
C ASP A 58 -2.62 -21.37 4.47
N ALA A 59 -3.44 -22.35 4.87
CA ALA A 59 -4.47 -22.15 5.89
C ALA A 59 -3.92 -21.88 7.29
N SER A 60 -2.64 -22.20 7.54
CA SER A 60 -1.96 -21.92 8.81
C SER A 60 -1.29 -20.54 8.86
N ALA A 61 -1.38 -19.73 7.79
CA ALA A 61 -0.74 -18.43 7.68
C ALA A 61 0.76 -18.43 8.04
N THR A 62 1.46 -19.49 7.63
CA THR A 62 2.91 -19.63 7.81
C THR A 62 3.69 -19.29 6.54
N ASP A 63 3.02 -19.28 5.39
CA ASP A 63 3.57 -19.06 4.07
C ASP A 63 2.93 -17.82 3.43
N CYS A 64 3.38 -16.64 3.86
CA CYS A 64 2.82 -15.35 3.50
C CYS A 64 3.63 -14.66 2.40
N ARG A 65 3.36 -15.04 1.16
CA ARG A 65 4.12 -14.67 -0.05
C ARG A 65 3.64 -13.38 -0.72
N GLY A 66 2.73 -12.64 -0.10
CA GLY A 66 2.28 -11.36 -0.58
C GLY A 66 2.27 -10.30 0.50
N VAL A 67 2.53 -9.06 0.10
CA VAL A 67 2.33 -7.87 0.93
C VAL A 67 1.49 -6.87 0.16
N GLU A 68 0.38 -6.42 0.74
CA GLU A 68 -0.41 -5.30 0.23
C GLU A 68 -0.23 -4.08 1.12
N PHE A 69 0.23 -2.99 0.52
CA PHE A 69 0.18 -1.66 1.12
C PHE A 69 -1.14 -1.00 0.74
N MET A 70 -1.83 -0.39 1.69
CA MET A 70 -3.14 0.23 1.45
C MET A 70 -3.29 1.52 2.25
N ALA A 71 -3.72 2.58 1.58
CA ALA A 71 -4.08 3.85 2.19
C ALA A 71 -5.49 4.24 1.75
N ALA A 72 -6.19 4.97 2.62
CA ALA A 72 -7.54 5.46 2.36
C ALA A 72 -7.57 7.00 2.45
N PHE A 73 -8.26 7.62 1.51
CA PHE A 73 -8.42 9.06 1.39
C PHE A 73 -9.89 9.43 1.35
N GLY A 74 -10.27 10.50 2.06
CA GLY A 74 -11.59 11.09 1.91
C GLY A 74 -11.71 11.83 0.57
N SER A 75 -12.74 11.54 -0.22
CA SER A 75 -13.02 12.24 -1.47
C SER A 75 -14.46 12.04 -1.93
N ASP A 76 -15.11 13.14 -2.32
CA ASP A 76 -16.44 13.20 -2.92
C ASP A 76 -16.43 13.04 -4.45
N MET A 77 -15.26 12.82 -5.05
CA MET A 77 -15.12 12.58 -6.49
C MET A 77 -15.97 11.40 -6.95
N SER A 78 -16.45 11.48 -8.20
CA SER A 78 -17.22 10.40 -8.82
C SER A 78 -16.37 9.15 -9.05
N GLU A 79 -17.00 7.97 -9.16
CA GLU A 79 -16.30 6.74 -9.55
C GLU A 79 -15.61 6.86 -10.92
N GLU A 80 -16.21 7.60 -11.85
CA GLU A 80 -15.65 7.83 -13.19
C GLU A 80 -14.35 8.63 -13.12
N ASP A 81 -14.31 9.70 -12.33
CA ASP A 81 -13.11 10.51 -12.17
C ASP A 81 -12.00 9.75 -11.43
N VAL A 82 -12.36 8.98 -10.40
CA VAL A 82 -11.41 8.11 -9.69
C VAL A 82 -10.82 7.06 -10.63
N THR A 83 -11.66 6.46 -11.49
CA THR A 83 -11.20 5.53 -12.54
C THR A 83 -10.28 6.22 -13.55
N ALA A 84 -10.53 7.49 -13.88
CA ALA A 84 -9.64 8.25 -14.75
C ALA A 84 -8.28 8.52 -14.08
N ILE A 85 -8.25 8.78 -12.77
CA ILE A 85 -7.01 8.91 -11.98
C ILE A 85 -6.25 7.58 -11.98
N ASP A 86 -6.90 6.47 -11.64
CA ASP A 86 -6.32 5.12 -11.59
C ASP A 86 -5.52 4.79 -12.85
N ARG A 87 -6.10 5.04 -14.03
CA ARG A 87 -5.46 4.81 -15.33
C ARG A 87 -4.15 5.58 -15.55
N THR A 88 -3.87 6.61 -14.76
CA THR A 88 -2.62 7.38 -14.84
C THR A 88 -1.49 6.83 -13.96
N PHE A 89 -1.78 5.85 -13.11
CA PHE A 89 -0.82 5.24 -12.18
C PHE A 89 -0.68 3.74 -12.43
N SER A 90 0.45 3.31 -12.98
CA SER A 90 0.65 1.88 -13.33
C SER A 90 1.08 0.99 -12.17
N ALA A 91 1.49 1.56 -11.05
CA ALA A 91 2.12 0.82 -9.94
C ALA A 91 1.25 0.73 -8.67
N VAL A 92 0.06 1.32 -8.71
CA VAL A 92 -0.96 1.26 -7.66
C VAL A 92 -2.32 1.09 -8.32
N SER A 93 -3.27 0.53 -7.58
CA SER A 93 -4.70 0.61 -7.91
C SER A 93 -5.32 1.76 -7.11
N VAL A 94 -6.21 2.52 -7.73
CA VAL A 94 -6.99 3.60 -7.10
C VAL A 94 -8.47 3.34 -7.34
N TYR A 95 -9.28 3.23 -6.28
CA TYR A 95 -10.69 2.87 -6.41
C TYR A 95 -11.53 3.37 -5.25
N LYS A 96 -12.84 3.55 -5.45
CA LYS A 96 -13.76 3.87 -4.36
C LYS A 96 -14.15 2.61 -3.59
N SER A 97 -14.11 2.67 -2.27
CA SER A 97 -14.70 1.62 -1.40
C SER A 97 -16.11 1.97 -0.96
N ASP A 98 -16.43 3.26 -0.91
CA ASP A 98 -17.75 3.81 -0.58
C ASP A 98 -17.86 5.23 -1.18
N PRO A 99 -19.01 5.92 -1.07
CA PRO A 99 -19.20 7.24 -1.67
C PRO A 99 -18.23 8.34 -1.21
N GLU A 100 -17.54 8.19 -0.08
CA GLU A 100 -16.66 9.21 0.50
C GLU A 100 -15.20 8.73 0.63
N THR A 101 -14.91 7.47 0.34
CA THR A 101 -13.57 6.88 0.52
C THR A 101 -12.98 6.37 -0.79
N VAL A 102 -11.76 6.84 -1.08
CA VAL A 102 -10.90 6.34 -2.16
C VAL A 102 -9.73 5.59 -1.55
N ASN A 103 -9.57 4.33 -1.92
CA ASN A 103 -8.43 3.51 -1.56
C ASN A 103 -7.34 3.58 -2.63
N VAL A 104 -6.09 3.56 -2.17
CA VAL A 104 -4.91 3.35 -2.99
C VAL A 104 -4.21 2.10 -2.46
N SER A 105 -3.95 1.12 -3.33
CA SER A 105 -3.22 -0.08 -2.92
C SER A 105 -2.11 -0.50 -3.87
N ARG A 106 -1.07 -1.14 -3.31
CA ARG A 106 0.02 -1.77 -4.05
C ARG A 106 0.25 -3.16 -3.51
N TYR A 107 0.14 -4.15 -4.38
CA TYR A 107 0.46 -5.52 -4.07
C TYR A 107 1.90 -5.87 -4.49
N VAL A 108 2.64 -6.54 -3.61
CA VAL A 108 4.00 -7.02 -3.86
C VAL A 108 4.02 -8.53 -3.71
N ILE A 109 4.41 -9.21 -4.80
CA ILE A 109 4.60 -10.65 -4.85
C ILE A 109 6.00 -10.98 -4.34
N LEU A 110 6.10 -11.95 -3.44
CA LEU A 110 7.35 -12.45 -2.86
C LEU A 110 7.69 -13.85 -3.37
N ASP A 111 7.01 -14.33 -4.42
CA ASP A 111 7.29 -15.62 -5.03
C ASP A 111 8.75 -15.71 -5.45
N HIS A 112 9.43 -16.78 -5.02
CA HIS A 112 10.87 -16.99 -5.18
C HIS A 112 11.79 -15.95 -4.50
N GLY A 113 11.22 -15.03 -3.73
CA GLY A 113 11.90 -14.06 -2.90
C GLY A 113 12.21 -12.74 -3.59
N ILE A 114 12.12 -11.65 -2.82
CA ILE A 114 12.70 -10.35 -3.16
C ILE A 114 13.72 -9.95 -2.10
N THR A 115 14.64 -9.05 -2.42
CA THR A 115 15.55 -8.51 -1.40
C THR A 115 14.79 -7.66 -0.39
N TRP A 116 15.26 -7.61 0.85
CA TRP A 116 14.70 -6.70 1.87
C TRP A 116 14.72 -5.25 1.40
N ALA A 117 15.81 -4.82 0.73
CA ALA A 117 15.89 -3.50 0.12
C ALA A 117 14.78 -3.26 -0.90
N ASN A 118 14.43 -4.24 -1.73
CA ASN A 118 13.35 -4.09 -2.70
C ASN A 118 11.98 -4.01 -2.01
N LEU A 119 11.75 -4.74 -0.91
CA LEU A 119 10.49 -4.61 -0.16
C LEU A 119 10.32 -3.20 0.40
N LYS A 120 11.39 -2.63 0.97
CA LYS A 120 11.42 -1.25 1.45
C LYS A 120 11.18 -0.24 0.33
N GLU A 121 11.86 -0.44 -0.80
CA GLU A 121 11.69 0.43 -1.98
C GLU A 121 10.24 0.42 -2.48
N ASN A 122 9.58 -0.75 -2.47
CA ASN A 122 8.16 -0.83 -2.83
C ASN A 122 7.27 -0.02 -1.88
N ALA A 123 7.59 0.00 -0.58
CA ALA A 123 6.86 0.79 0.42
C ALA A 123 7.11 2.30 0.23
N ALA A 124 8.35 2.71 -0.01
CA ALA A 124 8.70 4.11 -0.28
C ALA A 124 8.08 4.63 -1.59
N VAL A 125 8.07 3.81 -2.65
CA VAL A 125 7.37 4.15 -3.89
C VAL A 125 5.86 4.24 -3.65
N PHE A 126 5.27 3.37 -2.83
CA PHE A 126 3.86 3.45 -2.48
C PHE A 126 3.51 4.76 -1.77
N GLU A 127 4.29 5.19 -0.77
CA GLU A 127 4.14 6.48 -0.09
C GLU A 127 4.20 7.66 -1.09
N ALA A 128 5.22 7.69 -1.95
CA ALA A 128 5.37 8.74 -2.95
C ALA A 128 4.21 8.78 -3.96
N LEU A 129 3.65 7.63 -4.33
CA LEU A 129 2.48 7.55 -5.22
C LEU A 129 1.20 7.98 -4.49
N CYS A 130 1.05 7.65 -3.21
CA CYS A 130 -0.04 8.12 -2.37
C CYS A 130 -0.09 9.65 -2.31
N ALA A 131 1.06 10.32 -2.12
CA ALA A 131 1.13 11.78 -2.15
C ALA A 131 0.64 12.35 -3.49
N ARG A 132 1.07 11.76 -4.61
CA ARG A 132 0.64 12.17 -5.96
C ARG A 132 -0.84 11.91 -6.24
N VAL A 133 -1.41 10.83 -5.69
CA VAL A 133 -2.85 10.56 -5.80
C VAL A 133 -3.62 11.56 -4.95
N ALA A 134 -3.19 11.84 -3.72
CA ALA A 134 -3.80 12.85 -2.85
C ALA A 134 -3.85 14.23 -3.53
N ASP A 135 -2.77 14.64 -4.20
CA ASP A 135 -2.75 15.87 -5.01
C ASP A 135 -3.85 15.86 -6.08
N ARG A 136 -4.01 14.75 -6.83
CA ARG A 136 -5.06 14.63 -7.85
C ARG A 136 -6.47 14.68 -7.25
N LEU A 137 -6.69 14.04 -6.11
CA LEU A 137 -7.97 14.07 -5.41
C LEU A 137 -8.31 15.49 -4.92
N SER A 138 -7.30 16.30 -4.57
CA SER A 138 -7.51 17.68 -4.12
C SER A 138 -7.76 18.68 -5.26
N ILE A 139 -7.22 18.43 -6.46
CA ILE A 139 -7.32 19.31 -7.63
C ILE A 139 -8.59 18.99 -8.47
N GLY A 140 -9.08 17.75 -8.42
CA GLY A 140 -10.15 17.26 -9.28
C GLY A 140 -9.64 16.81 -10.68
N PRO A 141 -10.52 16.30 -11.55
CA PRO A 141 -10.11 15.83 -12.87
C PRO A 141 -9.59 16.99 -13.72
N SER A 142 -8.49 16.76 -14.45
CA SER A 142 -8.05 17.69 -15.48
C SER A 142 -9.07 17.67 -16.62
N VAL A 143 -9.87 18.73 -16.76
CA VAL A 143 -10.70 18.94 -17.95
C VAL A 143 -9.76 18.93 -19.17
N PRO A 144 -9.89 18.00 -20.12
CA PRO A 144 -9.11 18.07 -21.35
C PRO A 144 -9.45 19.39 -22.04
N PRO A 145 -8.46 20.11 -22.62
CA PRO A 145 -8.77 21.30 -23.41
C PRO A 145 -9.77 20.91 -24.51
N PRO A 146 -10.76 21.76 -24.81
CA PRO A 146 -11.71 21.47 -25.88
C PRO A 146 -10.92 21.19 -27.16
N SER A 147 -11.25 20.08 -27.83
CA SER A 147 -10.73 19.78 -29.17
C SER A 147 -11.01 20.98 -30.09
N PRO A 148 -10.06 21.36 -30.95
CA PRO A 148 -10.25 22.46 -31.90
C PRO A 148 -11.39 22.19 -32.89
#